data_AF-A0A139XPT4-F1
#
_entry.id   AF-A0A139XPT4-F1
#
_cell.length_a   1.000
_cell.length_b   1.000
_cell.length_c   1.000
_cell.angle_alpha   90.00
_cell.angle_beta   90.00
_cell.angle_gamma   90.00
#
_symmetry.space_group_name_H-M   'P 1'
#
loop_
_entity.id
_entity.type
_entity.pdbx_description
1 polymer ?
#
loop_
_entity_poly.entity_id
_entity_poly.type
_entity_poly.pdbx_seq_one_letter_code
_entity_poly.pdbx_strand_id
1 'polypeptide(L)'
;MEGKSACKWLPLEADPLLFAQYVNELGGPVAAAVEHGGETEKRHEGHEALLSFEDVLALESWAAEMVAHPTVAVLLLFPITEATEKGRREQDKQTAGQSLNNVWFTKQ
;
A
#
# COMPACT_ATOMS: atom_id res chain seq x y z
N MET A 1 9.36 31.86 -18.76
CA MET A 1 8.33 30.95 -18.22
C MET A 1 9.07 29.74 -17.67
N GLU A 2 9.46 29.79 -16.40
CA GLU A 2 10.13 28.67 -15.72
C GLU A 2 9.21 27.45 -15.70
N GLY A 3 9.69 26.35 -16.28
CA GLY A 3 9.00 25.07 -16.28
C GLY A 3 8.86 24.58 -14.85
N LYS A 4 7.65 24.12 -14.49
CA LYS A 4 7.40 23.41 -13.24
C LYS A 4 8.43 22.29 -13.10
N SER A 5 9.36 22.41 -12.15
CA SER A 5 10.20 21.29 -11.73
C SER A 5 9.27 20.18 -11.25
N ALA A 6 9.17 19.11 -12.04
CA ALA A 6 8.41 17.94 -11.65
C ALA A 6 9.06 17.39 -10.37
N CYS A 7 8.33 17.45 -9.25
CA CYS A 7 8.78 16.83 -8.02
C CYS A 7 8.85 15.33 -8.27
N LYS A 8 10.07 14.79 -8.41
CA LYS A 8 10.29 13.38 -8.65
C LYS A 8 10.59 12.71 -7.32
N TRP A 9 9.62 11.98 -6.80
CA TRP A 9 9.76 11.26 -5.54
C TRP A 9 10.61 10.00 -5.73
N LEU A 10 11.27 9.56 -4.67
CA LEU A 10 11.94 8.27 -4.65
C LEU A 10 10.88 7.16 -4.61
N PRO A 11 11.13 6.01 -5.26
CA PRO A 11 10.22 4.87 -5.14
C PRO A 11 10.24 4.34 -3.70
N LEU A 12 9.07 3.93 -3.21
CA LEU A 12 8.96 3.21 -1.94
C LEU A 12 9.27 1.73 -2.16
N GLU A 13 9.95 1.13 -1.20
CA GLU A 13 10.14 -0.31 -1.13
C GLU A 13 8.84 -0.99 -0.67
N ALA A 14 8.55 -2.17 -1.22
CA ALA A 14 7.39 -2.96 -0.80
C ALA A 14 7.76 -3.76 0.47
N ASP A 15 7.82 -3.04 1.59
CA ASP A 15 8.20 -3.57 2.89
C ASP A 15 7.14 -3.19 3.95
N PRO A 16 6.60 -4.16 4.71
CA PRO A 16 5.58 -3.88 5.74
C PRO A 16 6.01 -2.87 6.81
N LEU A 17 7.27 -2.90 7.24
CA LEU A 17 7.80 -1.98 8.26
C LEU A 17 7.83 -0.56 7.72
N LEU A 18 8.30 -0.38 6.48
CA LEU A 18 8.33 0.92 5.83
C LEU A 18 6.92 1.53 5.71
N PHE A 19 5.93 0.72 5.32
CA PHE A 19 4.55 1.19 5.23
C PHE A 19 3.94 1.51 6.59
N ALA A 20 4.20 0.69 7.61
CA ALA A 20 3.75 0.97 8.96
C ALA A 20 4.32 2.30 9.48
N GLN A 21 5.63 2.52 9.31
CA GLN A 21 6.28 3.77 9.67
C GLN A 21 5.68 4.94 8.87
N TYR A 22 5.54 4.80 7.55
CA TYR A 22 5.01 5.84 6.68
C TYR A 22 3.60 6.28 7.11
N VAL A 23 2.70 5.34 7.41
CA VAL A 23 1.33 5.66 7.85
C VAL A 23 1.32 6.26 9.25
N ASN A 24 2.19 5.81 10.15
CA ASN A 24 2.31 6.40 11.48
C ASN A 24 2.79 7.86 11.43
N GLU A 25 3.74 8.19 10.56
CA GLU A 25 4.21 9.56 10.34
C GLU A 25 3.11 10.44 9.69
N LEU A 26 2.17 9.85 8.95
CA LEU A 26 0.96 10.54 8.47
C LEU A 26 -0.11 10.73 9.56
N GLY A 27 0.10 10.19 10.77
CA GLY A 27 -0.86 10.22 11.88
C GLY A 27 -1.94 9.14 11.83
N GLY A 28 -1.72 8.08 11.06
CA GLY A 28 -2.62 6.93 10.98
C GLY A 28 -2.49 5.96 12.17
N PRO A 29 -3.50 5.10 12.41
CA PRO A 29 -3.52 4.17 13.54
C PRO A 29 -2.93 2.79 13.18
N VAL A 30 -1.65 2.71 12.83
CA VAL A 30 -1.01 1.43 12.44
C VAL A 30 -0.09 0.92 13.54
N ALA A 31 -0.10 -0.39 13.80
CA ALA A 31 0.84 -0.99 14.73
C ALA A 31 2.25 -0.77 14.20
N ALA A 32 3.07 -0.01 14.94
CA ALA A 32 4.51 0.04 14.66
C ALA A 32 5.03 -1.39 14.80
N ALA A 33 5.54 -1.96 13.71
CA ALA A 33 6.19 -3.24 13.76
C ALA A 33 7.39 -3.11 14.72
N VAL A 34 7.32 -3.85 15.80
CA VAL A 34 8.32 -3.83 16.86
C VAL A 34 9.61 -4.40 16.27
N GLU A 35 10.62 -3.56 16.07
CA GLU A 35 11.96 -4.09 15.83
C GLU A 35 12.39 -4.92 17.05
N HIS A 36 12.79 -6.16 16.78
CA HIS A 36 13.49 -6.97 17.76
C HIS A 36 14.82 -6.29 18.13
N GLY A 37 14.79 -5.51 19.22
CA GLY A 37 15.99 -5.13 19.96
C GLY A 37 16.35 -3.65 19.87
N GLY A 38 15.91 -2.90 20.88
CA GLY A 38 16.53 -1.64 21.29
C GLY A 38 15.83 -0.39 20.78
N GLU A 39 15.00 0.18 21.66
CA GLU A 39 14.73 1.63 21.72
C GLU A 39 14.17 2.22 20.40
N THR A 40 12.86 2.33 20.21
CA THR A 40 12.10 3.44 20.78
C THR A 40 10.61 3.08 20.71
N GLU A 41 10.01 2.67 21.82
CA GLU A 41 8.55 2.69 21.97
C GLU A 41 8.08 4.15 22.03
N LYS A 42 8.03 4.86 20.89
CA LYS A 42 7.11 5.99 20.77
C LYS A 42 5.72 5.41 20.54
N ARG A 43 5.17 4.75 21.57
CA ARG A 43 3.73 4.57 21.65
C ARG A 43 3.17 5.99 21.62
N HIS A 44 2.51 6.36 20.53
CA HIS A 44 1.63 7.51 20.56
C HIS A 44 0.62 7.22 21.67
N GLU A 45 0.81 7.86 22.82
CA GLU A 45 0.00 7.65 24.01
C GLU A 45 -1.47 7.91 23.67
N GLY A 46 -2.26 6.84 23.49
CA GLY A 46 -3.71 6.92 23.43
C GLY A 46 -4.42 6.28 22.24
N HIS A 47 -3.74 5.76 21.22
CA HIS A 47 -4.41 5.12 20.08
C HIS A 47 -4.05 3.64 19.97
N GLU A 48 -5.05 2.76 20.14
CA GLU A 48 -4.95 1.35 19.79
C GLU A 48 -4.72 1.24 18.28
N ALA A 49 -3.72 0.46 17.88
CA ALA A 49 -3.46 0.20 16.47
C ALA A 49 -4.65 -0.54 15.85
N LEU A 50 -5.21 0.01 14.78
CA LEU A 50 -6.36 -0.57 14.07
C LEU A 50 -5.94 -1.43 12.88
N LEU A 51 -4.74 -1.22 12.35
CA LEU A 51 -4.23 -1.88 11.14
C LEU A 51 -2.78 -2.36 11.35
N SER A 52 -2.41 -3.40 10.62
CA SER A 52 -1.04 -3.90 10.45
C SER A 52 -0.76 -4.09 8.95
N PHE A 53 0.51 -4.01 8.57
CA PHE A 53 0.99 -4.49 7.27
C PHE A 53 1.69 -5.84 7.50
N GLU A 54 1.43 -6.80 6.62
CA GLU A 54 1.99 -8.15 6.68
C GLU A 54 2.39 -8.59 5.27
N ASP A 55 3.43 -9.41 5.18
CA ASP A 55 3.83 -10.01 3.93
C ASP A 55 2.85 -11.10 3.49
N VAL A 56 2.49 -11.08 2.21
CA VAL A 56 1.79 -12.18 1.54
C VAL A 56 2.83 -13.02 0.81
N LEU A 57 3.19 -14.16 1.37
CA LEU A 57 4.34 -14.96 0.91
C LEU A 57 4.17 -15.56 -0.48
N ALA A 58 2.92 -15.79 -0.90
CA ALA A 58 2.57 -16.41 -2.17
C ALA A 58 1.12 -16.07 -2.58
N LEU A 59 0.71 -16.39 -3.81
CA LEU A 59 -0.64 -16.08 -4.30
C LEU A 59 -1.63 -17.26 -4.16
N GLU A 60 -1.13 -18.38 -3.63
CA GLU A 60 -1.89 -19.57 -3.30
C GLU A 60 -2.69 -19.37 -2.01
N SER A 61 -3.81 -20.08 -1.88
CA SER A 61 -4.73 -19.95 -0.74
C SER A 61 -4.07 -20.14 0.61
N TRP A 62 -3.09 -21.05 0.71
CA TRP A 62 -2.37 -21.30 1.97
C TRP A 62 -1.63 -20.06 2.48
N ALA A 63 -1.11 -19.21 1.59
CA ALA A 63 -0.39 -18.01 1.99
C ALA A 63 -1.35 -16.92 2.46
N ALA A 64 -2.53 -16.82 1.83
CA ALA A 64 -3.59 -15.92 2.28
C ALA A 64 -4.13 -16.32 3.66
N GLU A 65 -4.26 -17.62 3.94
CA GLU A 65 -4.69 -18.14 5.24
C GLU A 65 -3.72 -17.83 6.39
N MET A 66 -2.46 -17.50 6.09
CA MET A 66 -1.44 -17.15 7.08
C MET A 66 -1.49 -15.69 7.53
N VAL A 67 -2.22 -14.81 6.81
CA VAL A 67 -2.32 -13.38 7.11
C VAL A 67 -3.39 -13.12 8.18
N ALA A 68 -3.25 -12.06 8.98
CA ALA A 68 -4.29 -11.65 9.93
C ALA A 68 -5.62 -11.27 9.24
N HIS A 69 -6.72 -11.67 9.87
CA HIS A 69 -8.08 -11.42 9.40
C HIS A 69 -8.89 -10.60 10.43
N PRO A 70 -9.76 -9.67 9.99
CA PRO A 70 -10.10 -9.38 8.59
C PRO A 70 -9.04 -8.56 7.84
N THR A 71 -8.81 -8.89 6.57
CA THR A 71 -7.94 -8.11 5.67
C THR A 71 -8.76 -7.11 4.86
N VAL A 72 -8.38 -5.83 4.90
CA VAL A 72 -9.16 -4.74 4.28
C VAL A 72 -8.59 -4.23 2.95
N ALA A 73 -7.31 -4.48 2.68
CA ALA A 73 -6.64 -4.04 1.46
C ALA A 73 -5.42 -4.93 1.15
N VAL A 74 -5.02 -4.95 -0.12
CA VAL A 74 -3.78 -5.59 -0.60
C VAL A 74 -3.03 -4.60 -1.46
N LEU A 75 -1.73 -4.43 -1.19
CA LEU A 75 -0.81 -3.68 -2.04
C LEU A 75 0.07 -4.66 -2.81
N LEU A 76 0.01 -4.62 -4.14
CA LEU A 76 0.79 -5.50 -5.00
C LEU A 76 1.83 -4.70 -5.77
N LEU A 77 3.11 -4.90 -5.44
CA LEU A 77 4.20 -4.43 -6.29
C LEU A 77 4.35 -5.38 -7.48
N PHE A 78 4.19 -4.85 -8.69
CA PHE A 78 4.21 -5.63 -9.91
C PHE A 78 4.95 -4.88 -11.04
N PRO A 79 5.78 -5.56 -11.85
CA PRO A 79 6.55 -4.91 -12.91
C PRO A 79 5.64 -4.37 -14.02
N ILE A 80 5.76 -3.07 -14.30
CA ILE A 80 5.07 -2.42 -15.42
C ILE A 80 5.93 -2.55 -16.68
N THR A 81 5.48 -3.40 -17.60
CA THR A 81 6.11 -3.65 -18.91
C THR A 81 5.20 -3.16 -20.04
N GLU A 82 5.71 -3.12 -21.27
CA GLU A 82 4.89 -2.80 -22.45
C GLU A 82 3.72 -3.77 -22.64
N ALA A 83 3.95 -5.06 -22.37
CA ALA A 83 2.92 -6.10 -22.48
C ALA A 83 1.79 -5.87 -21.47
N THR A 84 2.14 -5.53 -20.22
CA THR A 84 1.16 -5.27 -19.16
C THR A 84 0.40 -3.96 -19.39
N GLU A 85 1.07 -2.92 -19.90
CA GLU A 85 0.40 -1.68 -20.29
C GLU A 85 -0.55 -1.85 -21.48
N LYS A 86 -0.19 -2.68 -22.46
CA LYS A 86 -1.09 -3.03 -23.57
C LYS A 86 -2.35 -3.75 -23.05
N GLY A 87 -2.17 -4.69 -22.11
CA GLY A 87 -3.28 -5.38 -21.44
C GLY A 87 -4.20 -4.41 -20.69
N ARG A 88 -3.62 -3.53 -19.87
CA ARG A 88 -4.35 -2.51 -19.09
C ARG A 88 -5.22 -1.62 -20.00
N ARG A 89 -4.66 -1.13 -21.11
CA ARG A 89 -5.39 -0.29 -22.09
C ARG A 89 -6.54 -1.03 -22.77
N GLU A 90 -6.42 -2.33 -22.99
CA GLU A 90 -7.51 -3.11 -23.60
C GLU A 90 -8.64 -3.35 -22.60
N GLN A 91 -8.31 -3.61 -21.33
CA GLN A 91 -9.29 -3.74 -20.26
C GLN A 91 -10.04 -2.42 -20.02
N ASP A 92 -9.35 -1.27 -20.03
CA ASP A 92 -9.96 0.05 -19.88
C ASP A 92 -11.07 0.31 -20.91
N LYS A 93 -10.91 -0.15 -22.16
CA LYS A 93 -11.94 -0.01 -23.21
C LYS A 93 -13.19 -0.83 -22.91
N GLN A 94 -13.04 -1.98 -22.27
CA GLN A 94 -14.14 -2.90 -21.95
C GLN A 94 -14.95 -2.42 -20.74
N THR A 95 -14.30 -1.71 -19.80
CA THR A 95 -14.92 -1.16 -18.60
C THR A 95 -15.22 0.35 -18.69
N ALA A 96 -15.05 0.95 -19.87
CA ALA A 96 -15.31 2.37 -20.08
C ALA A 96 -16.77 2.72 -19.73
N GLY A 97 -16.94 3.63 -18.75
CA GLY A 97 -18.26 4.10 -18.29
C GLY A 97 -18.81 3.39 -17.05
N GLN A 98 -18.10 2.39 -16.51
CA GLN A 98 -18.44 1.85 -15.19
C GLN A 98 -17.88 2.76 -14.09
N SER A 99 -18.75 3.33 -13.25
CA SER A 99 -18.34 4.06 -12.05
C SER A 99 -18.84 3.32 -10.80
N LEU A 100 -17.96 3.15 -9.83
CA LEU A 100 -18.33 2.65 -8.52
C LEU A 100 -18.69 3.83 -7.62
N ASN A 101 -19.81 3.73 -6.90
CA ASN A 101 -20.16 4.69 -5.86
C ASN A 101 -19.29 4.40 -4.61
N ASN A 102 -18.95 5.43 -3.84
CA ASN A 102 -18.19 5.32 -2.59
C ASN A 102 -16.74 4.80 -2.74
N VAL A 103 -16.16 4.91 -3.93
CA VAL A 103 -14.73 4.63 -4.15
C VAL A 103 -13.97 5.96 -4.22
N TRP A 104 -12.95 6.09 -3.37
CA TRP A 104 -12.00 7.19 -3.48
C TRP A 104 -10.88 6.81 -4.45
N PHE A 105 -10.68 7.61 -5.49
CA PHE A 105 -9.66 7.40 -6.51
C PHE A 105 -9.01 8.73 -6.90
N THR A 106 -7.69 8.75 -7.01
CA THR A 106 -6.91 9.89 -7.48
C THR A 106 -5.95 9.47 -8.59
N LYS A 107 -5.62 10.39 -9.51
CA LYS A 107 -4.64 10.15 -10.58
C LYS A 107 -3.23 10.35 -10.04
N GLN A 108 -2.33 9.44 -10.38
CA GLN A 108 -0.88 9.56 -10.19
C GLN A 108 -0.27 10.44 -11.29
#